data_AF-A0A960Y137-F1
#
_entry.id   AF-A0A960Y137-F1
#
_cell.length_a   1.000
_cell.length_b   1.000
_cell.length_c   1.000
_cell.angle_alpha   90.00
_cell.angle_beta   90.00
_cell.angle_gamma   90.00
#
_symmetry.space_group_name_H-M   'P 1'
#
loop_
_entity.id
_entity.type
_entity.pdbx_description
1 polymer ?
#
loop_
_entity_poly.entity_id
_entity_poly.type
_entity_poly.pdbx_seq_one_letter_code
_entity_poly.pdbx_strand_id
1 'polypeptide(L)'
;MKEQDVLNYISVYKVLRTQAPEILKSINTGPESNISEREGFQLFLKIIQKGGFKNYENFVWTNAKIGAIISLLQAESGMDRFNSLNTESMSSIDQGIKELEKVLSDPNLSDETRMDIHHTLVELQESRRKLMAEWEKNKPYADWILDKAKSISGLILNESEIWLVKKYESEIIEAYLGFPLPKVSNGKMPDLRL
;
A
#
# COMPACT_ATOMS: atom_id res chain seq x y z
N MET A 1 1.84 11.80 18.23
CA MET A 1 3.16 11.20 17.95
C MET A 1 4.13 12.33 17.69
N LYS A 2 5.30 12.29 18.32
CA LYS A 2 6.41 13.24 18.13
C LYS A 2 7.48 12.59 17.24
N GLU A 3 8.42 13.38 16.73
CA GLU A 3 9.54 12.89 15.92
C GLU A 3 10.32 11.77 16.63
N GLN A 4 10.56 11.91 17.93
CA GLN A 4 11.25 10.88 18.71
C GLN A 4 10.49 9.54 18.72
N ASP A 5 9.15 9.54 18.68
CA ASP A 5 8.36 8.30 18.64
C ASP A 5 8.59 7.54 17.33
N VAL A 6 8.76 8.27 16.21
CA VAL A 6 9.07 7.69 14.89
C VAL A 6 10.49 7.13 14.85
N LEU A 7 11.46 7.86 15.41
CA LEU A 7 12.84 7.38 15.50
C LEU A 7 12.96 6.13 16.40
N ASN A 8 12.26 6.15 17.54
CA ASN A 8 12.13 4.99 18.43
C ASN A 8 11.51 3.80 17.69
N TYR A 9 10.44 4.03 16.92
CA TYR A 9 9.78 3.01 16.11
C TYR A 9 10.77 2.38 15.11
N ILE A 10 11.48 3.19 14.32
CA ILE A 10 12.47 2.71 13.34
C ILE A 10 13.56 1.87 14.04
N SER A 11 14.08 2.37 15.17
CA SER A 11 15.11 1.67 15.94
C SER A 11 14.61 0.32 16.46
N VAL A 12 13.40 0.27 17.03
CA VAL A 12 12.79 -0.97 17.52
C VAL A 12 12.60 -1.96 16.39
N TYR A 13 12.03 -1.54 15.25
CA TYR A 13 11.80 -2.45 14.13
C TYR A 13 13.11 -2.99 13.52
N LYS A 14 14.17 -2.19 13.47
CA LYS A 14 15.51 -2.68 13.07
C LYS A 14 16.01 -3.79 13.99
N VAL A 15 15.89 -3.61 15.31
CA VAL A 15 16.31 -4.63 16.29
C VAL A 15 15.42 -5.86 16.23
N LEU A 16 14.10 -5.67 16.15
CA LEU A 16 13.14 -6.76 16.01
C LEU A 16 13.43 -7.57 14.74
N ARG A 17 13.71 -6.92 13.61
CA ARG A 17 14.06 -7.60 12.35
C ARG A 17 15.24 -8.55 12.51
N THR A 18 16.24 -8.17 13.31
CA THR A 18 17.40 -9.01 13.60
C THR A 18 17.11 -10.11 14.62
N GLN A 19 16.36 -9.81 15.70
CA GLN A 19 16.26 -10.70 16.87
C GLN A 19 14.98 -11.55 16.91
N ALA A 20 13.87 -11.06 16.36
CA ALA A 20 12.58 -11.75 16.39
C ALA A 20 12.63 -13.13 15.72
N PRO A 21 13.34 -13.37 14.59
CA PRO A 21 13.41 -14.71 14.01
C PRO A 21 14.00 -15.76 14.97
N GLU A 22 15.06 -15.43 15.70
CA GLU A 22 15.68 -16.35 16.67
C GLU A 22 14.83 -16.51 17.93
N ILE A 23 14.16 -15.45 18.38
CA ILE A 23 13.19 -15.53 19.48
C ILE A 23 12.04 -16.47 19.09
N LEU A 24 11.44 -16.28 17.91
CA LEU A 24 10.35 -17.12 17.41
C LEU A 24 10.79 -18.56 17.20
N LYS A 25 11.99 -18.78 16.67
CA LYS A 25 12.57 -20.12 16.53
C LYS A 25 12.75 -20.78 17.89
N SER A 26 13.24 -20.05 18.89
CA SER A 26 13.48 -20.55 20.24
C SER A 26 12.20 -20.89 21.00
N ILE A 27 11.05 -20.30 20.63
CA ILE A 27 9.71 -20.60 21.17
C ILE A 27 9.06 -21.76 20.41
N ASN A 28 9.27 -21.86 19.09
CA ASN A 28 8.57 -22.78 18.21
C ASN A 28 9.23 -24.15 18.02
N THR A 29 10.26 -24.52 18.80
CA THR A 29 10.88 -25.86 18.76
C THR A 29 10.09 -26.94 19.50
N GLY A 30 8.86 -26.66 19.96
CA GLY A 30 7.98 -27.65 20.57
C GLY A 30 8.41 -28.02 22.01
N PRO A 31 8.34 -29.30 22.43
CA PRO A 31 8.76 -29.71 23.77
C PRO A 31 10.25 -29.43 24.08
N GLU A 32 11.05 -29.18 23.05
CA GLU A 32 12.47 -28.80 23.14
C GLU A 32 12.67 -27.27 23.06
N SER A 33 11.65 -26.50 23.41
CA SER A 33 11.75 -25.04 23.50
C SER A 33 12.78 -24.63 24.56
N ASN A 34 13.75 -23.81 24.15
CA ASN A 34 14.79 -23.31 25.06
C ASN A 34 14.29 -22.17 25.95
N ILE A 35 13.13 -21.58 25.61
CA ILE A 35 12.44 -20.53 26.38
C ILE A 35 10.94 -20.72 26.30
N SER A 36 10.20 -20.33 27.34
CA SER A 36 8.74 -20.28 27.33
C SER A 36 8.20 -19.13 26.47
N GLU A 37 6.93 -19.21 26.05
CA GLU A 37 6.22 -18.11 25.37
C GLU A 37 6.27 -16.80 26.18
N ARG A 38 6.14 -16.91 27.51
CA ARG A 38 6.22 -15.78 28.44
C ARG A 38 7.61 -15.15 28.42
N GLU A 39 8.67 -15.95 28.44
CA GLU A 39 10.05 -15.44 28.34
C GLU A 39 10.31 -14.80 26.99
N GLY A 40 9.81 -15.41 25.90
CA GLY A 40 9.81 -14.82 24.57
C GLY A 40 9.17 -13.44 24.53
N PHE A 41 7.96 -13.31 25.08
CA PHE A 41 7.27 -12.02 25.17
C PHE A 41 8.05 -10.99 26.01
N GLN A 42 8.69 -11.41 27.11
CA GLN A 42 9.54 -10.52 27.91
C GLN A 42 10.78 -10.03 27.14
N LEU A 43 11.34 -10.85 26.24
CA LEU A 43 12.42 -10.41 25.35
C LEU A 43 11.93 -9.34 24.37
N PHE A 44 10.74 -9.52 23.78
CA PHE A 44 10.09 -8.49 22.95
C PHE A 44 9.86 -7.19 23.72
N LEU A 45 9.29 -7.25 24.93
CA LEU A 45 9.06 -6.08 25.78
C LEU A 45 10.37 -5.33 26.09
N LYS A 46 11.45 -6.05 26.39
CA LYS A 46 12.77 -5.44 26.63
C LYS A 46 13.29 -4.72 25.40
N ILE A 47 13.12 -5.27 24.19
CA ILE A 47 13.52 -4.60 22.94
C ILE A 47 12.75 -3.28 22.79
N ILE A 48 11.43 -3.33 22.96
CA ILE A 48 10.53 -2.17 22.86
C ILE A 48 10.93 -1.08 23.88
N GLN A 49 11.16 -1.47 25.14
CA GLN A 49 11.56 -0.53 26.20
C GLN A 49 12.95 0.07 25.98
N LYS A 50 13.93 -0.74 25.56
CA LYS A 50 15.27 -0.26 25.20
C LYS A 50 15.24 0.72 24.03
N GLY A 51 14.31 0.54 23.10
CA GLY A 51 14.07 1.45 21.99
C GLY A 51 13.31 2.72 22.36
N GLY A 52 13.00 2.95 23.63
CA GLY A 52 12.44 4.23 24.13
C GLY A 52 10.93 4.25 24.32
N PHE A 53 10.23 3.12 24.14
CA PHE A 53 8.79 3.04 24.43
C PHE A 53 8.53 2.77 25.91
N LYS A 54 7.57 3.49 26.49
CA LYS A 54 7.19 3.33 27.91
C LYS A 54 6.66 1.93 28.21
N ASN A 55 5.83 1.40 27.33
CA ASN A 55 5.17 0.12 27.47
C ASN A 55 4.71 -0.42 26.10
N TYR A 56 4.23 -1.66 26.10
CA TYR A 56 3.72 -2.32 24.89
C TYR A 56 2.56 -1.56 24.24
N GLU A 57 1.64 -1.02 25.06
CA GLU A 57 0.51 -0.24 24.58
C GLU A 57 0.95 0.98 23.75
N ASN A 58 1.92 1.75 24.25
CA ASN A 58 2.46 2.91 23.55
C ASN A 58 3.14 2.53 22.23
N PHE A 59 3.83 1.38 22.20
CA PHE A 59 4.39 0.82 20.97
C PHE A 59 3.31 0.40 19.97
N VAL A 60 2.28 -0.33 20.41
CA VAL A 60 1.18 -0.78 19.56
C VAL A 60 0.43 0.40 18.96
N TRP A 61 0.13 1.43 19.75
CA TRP A 61 -0.51 2.65 19.25
C TRP A 61 0.34 3.39 18.23
N THR A 62 1.64 3.50 18.46
CA THR A 62 2.58 4.14 17.53
C THR A 62 2.66 3.35 16.23
N ASN A 63 2.77 2.02 16.32
CA ASN A 63 2.76 1.13 15.16
C ASN A 63 1.44 1.25 14.36
N ALA A 64 0.30 1.26 15.03
CA ALA A 64 -1.00 1.41 14.37
C ALA A 64 -1.12 2.75 13.65
N LYS A 65 -0.65 3.85 14.26
CA LYS A 65 -0.62 5.18 13.61
C LYS A 65 0.28 5.21 12.39
N ILE A 66 1.52 4.72 12.51
CA ILE A 66 2.47 4.70 11.39
C ILE A 66 1.93 3.82 10.25
N GLY A 67 1.43 2.63 10.56
CA GLY A 67 0.80 1.74 9.58
C GLY A 67 -0.37 2.39 8.86
N ALA A 68 -1.29 3.04 9.60
CA ALA A 68 -2.40 3.76 9.00
C ALA A 68 -1.95 4.89 8.08
N ILE A 69 -0.94 5.68 8.48
CA ILE A 69 -0.40 6.76 7.65
C ILE A 69 0.26 6.21 6.39
N ILE A 70 1.07 5.14 6.48
CA ILE A 70 1.68 4.53 5.30
C ILE A 70 0.62 3.98 4.34
N SER A 71 -0.44 3.33 4.85
CA SER A 71 -1.55 2.88 4.01
C SER A 71 -2.26 4.04 3.32
N LEU A 72 -2.44 5.18 4.00
CA LEU A 72 -3.00 6.39 3.40
C LEU A 72 -2.08 6.96 2.31
N LEU A 73 -0.78 7.08 2.56
CA LEU A 73 0.18 7.58 1.58
C LEU A 73 0.23 6.68 0.34
N GLN A 74 0.18 5.36 0.52
CA GLN A 74 0.11 4.40 -0.58
C GLN A 74 -1.21 4.49 -1.34
N ALA A 75 -2.33 4.69 -0.65
CA ALA A 75 -3.63 4.88 -1.28
C ALA A 75 -3.68 6.18 -2.11
N GLU A 76 -3.19 7.29 -1.57
CA GLU A 76 -3.09 8.58 -2.27
C GLU A 76 -2.19 8.45 -3.51
N SER A 77 -1.00 7.88 -3.37
CA SER A 77 -0.08 7.61 -4.50
C SER A 77 -0.70 6.68 -5.55
N GLY A 78 -1.43 5.65 -5.12
CA GLY A 78 -2.16 4.74 -5.99
C GLY A 78 -3.27 5.43 -6.79
N MET A 79 -4.03 6.31 -6.14
CA MET A 79 -5.07 7.12 -6.78
C MET A 79 -4.48 8.10 -7.78
N ASP A 80 -3.40 8.80 -7.44
CA ASP A 80 -2.72 9.74 -8.33
C ASP A 80 -2.16 9.03 -9.56
N ARG A 81 -1.52 7.86 -9.37
CA ARG A 81 -1.02 7.04 -10.47
C ARG A 81 -2.16 6.58 -11.38
N PHE A 82 -3.26 6.10 -10.80
CA PHE A 82 -4.38 5.62 -11.58
C PHE A 82 -5.07 6.76 -12.34
N ASN A 83 -5.24 7.94 -11.73
CA ASN A 83 -5.73 9.14 -12.41
C ASN A 83 -4.82 9.57 -13.58
N SER A 84 -3.50 9.49 -13.38
CA SER A 84 -2.51 9.80 -14.43
C SER A 84 -2.61 8.83 -15.60
N LEU A 85 -2.63 7.52 -15.32
CA LEU A 85 -2.80 6.48 -16.35
C LEU A 85 -4.12 6.62 -17.11
N ASN A 86 -5.21 6.96 -16.42
CA ASN A 86 -6.50 7.21 -17.05
C ASN A 86 -6.43 8.42 -17.98
N THR A 87 -5.81 9.52 -17.53
CA THR A 87 -5.62 10.74 -18.34
C THR A 87 -4.75 10.48 -19.57
N GLU A 88 -3.65 9.76 -19.41
CA GLU A 88 -2.75 9.36 -20.51
C GLU A 88 -3.44 8.44 -21.52
N SER A 89 -4.22 7.45 -21.04
CA SER A 89 -4.99 6.54 -21.88
C SER A 89 -6.04 7.28 -22.69
N MET A 90 -6.78 8.20 -22.05
CA MET A 90 -7.76 9.05 -22.70
C MET A 90 -7.11 9.94 -23.77
N SER A 91 -5.98 10.57 -23.46
CA SER A 91 -5.23 11.39 -24.41
C SER A 91 -4.74 10.57 -25.61
N SER A 92 -4.26 9.35 -25.39
CA SER A 92 -3.79 8.46 -26.46
C SER A 92 -4.92 8.03 -27.39
N ILE A 93 -6.09 7.73 -26.84
CA ILE A 93 -7.30 7.42 -27.63
C ILE A 93 -7.74 8.64 -28.44
N ASP A 94 -7.77 9.83 -27.83
CA ASP A 94 -8.13 11.07 -28.52
C ASP A 94 -7.16 11.40 -29.66
N GLN A 95 -5.87 11.12 -29.50
CA GLN A 95 -4.87 11.25 -30.57
C GLN A 95 -5.12 10.24 -31.71
N GLY A 96 -5.33 8.97 -31.38
CA GLY A 96 -5.64 7.93 -32.38
C GLY A 96 -6.90 8.25 -33.19
N ILE A 97 -7.95 8.76 -32.54
CA ILE A 97 -9.17 9.22 -33.21
C ILE A 97 -8.84 10.34 -34.21
N LYS A 98 -8.10 11.36 -33.80
CA LYS A 98 -7.72 12.48 -34.68
C LYS A 98 -6.87 12.05 -35.87
N GLU A 99 -5.96 11.12 -35.68
CA GLU A 99 -5.12 10.59 -36.76
C GLU A 99 -5.97 9.81 -37.77
N LEU A 100 -6.88 8.96 -37.31
CA LEU A 100 -7.80 8.22 -38.18
C LEU A 100 -8.78 9.13 -38.92
N GLU A 101 -9.31 10.17 -38.25
CA GLU A 101 -10.14 11.20 -38.89
C GLU A 101 -9.38 11.96 -39.99
N LYS A 102 -8.09 12.24 -39.77
CA LYS A 102 -7.23 12.86 -40.78
C LYS A 102 -7.01 11.91 -41.96
N VAL A 103 -6.80 10.62 -41.73
CA VAL A 103 -6.66 9.62 -42.80
C VAL A 103 -7.96 9.54 -43.62
N LEU A 104 -9.14 9.48 -42.97
CA LEU A 104 -10.44 9.44 -43.66
C LEU A 104 -10.70 10.63 -44.61
N SER A 105 -10.03 11.75 -44.39
CA SER A 105 -10.14 12.94 -45.25
C SER A 105 -9.42 12.80 -46.61
N ASP A 106 -8.62 11.75 -46.81
CA ASP A 106 -7.99 11.45 -48.10
C ASP A 106 -9.04 10.96 -49.12
N PRO A 107 -9.23 11.66 -50.24
CA PRO A 107 -10.17 11.25 -51.29
C PRO A 107 -9.72 9.99 -52.05
N ASN A 108 -8.46 9.56 -51.92
CA ASN A 108 -7.91 8.40 -52.64
C ASN A 108 -8.00 7.08 -51.86
N LEU A 109 -8.60 7.08 -50.67
CA LEU A 109 -8.85 5.88 -49.89
C LEU A 109 -9.81 4.94 -50.59
N SER A 110 -9.49 3.64 -50.59
CA SER A 110 -10.42 2.60 -51.02
C SER A 110 -11.63 2.50 -50.06
N ASP A 111 -12.75 2.04 -50.59
CA ASP A 111 -13.99 1.88 -49.79
C ASP A 111 -13.81 0.88 -48.65
N GLU A 112 -13.05 -0.21 -48.88
CA GLU A 112 -12.73 -1.22 -47.86
C GLU A 112 -11.93 -0.60 -46.71
N THR A 113 -10.85 0.12 -47.01
CA THR A 113 -10.03 0.78 -45.97
C THR A 113 -10.82 1.89 -45.25
N ARG A 114 -11.71 2.61 -45.95
CA ARG A 114 -12.59 3.60 -45.34
C ARG A 114 -13.55 2.95 -44.34
N MET A 115 -14.14 1.81 -44.68
CA MET A 115 -15.01 1.05 -43.77
C MET A 115 -14.26 0.53 -42.54
N ASP A 116 -13.06 -0.03 -42.72
CA ASP A 116 -12.23 -0.52 -41.62
C ASP A 116 -11.87 0.60 -40.64
N ILE A 117 -11.46 1.77 -41.15
CA ILE A 117 -11.15 2.93 -40.30
C ILE A 117 -12.40 3.41 -39.54
N HIS A 118 -13.58 3.42 -40.18
CA HIS A 118 -14.83 3.74 -39.49
C HIS A 118 -15.14 2.76 -38.36
N HIS A 119 -14.92 1.46 -38.57
CA HIS A 119 -15.10 0.45 -37.52
C HIS A 119 -14.17 0.71 -36.34
N THR A 120 -12.87 0.91 -36.61
CA THR A 120 -11.87 1.21 -35.57
C THR A 120 -12.20 2.50 -34.81
N LEU A 121 -12.71 3.54 -35.48
CA LEU A 121 -13.14 4.78 -34.81
C LEU A 121 -14.29 4.53 -33.84
N VAL A 122 -15.27 3.71 -34.21
CA VAL A 122 -16.38 3.34 -33.31
C VAL A 122 -15.86 2.58 -32.09
N GLU A 123 -14.96 1.61 -32.28
CA GLU A 123 -14.34 0.85 -31.19
C GLU A 123 -13.54 1.74 -30.23
N LEU A 124 -12.76 2.70 -30.76
CA LEU A 124 -12.01 3.66 -29.95
C LEU A 124 -12.93 4.60 -29.18
N GLN A 125 -13.99 5.11 -29.81
CA GLN A 125 -14.99 5.96 -29.15
C GLN A 125 -15.75 5.21 -28.04
N GLU A 126 -16.06 3.93 -28.27
CA GLU A 126 -16.69 3.08 -27.26
C GLU A 126 -15.72 2.77 -26.10
N SER A 127 -14.47 2.47 -26.40
CA SER A 127 -13.42 2.24 -25.40
C SER A 127 -13.21 3.48 -24.53
N ARG A 128 -13.18 4.67 -25.15
CA ARG A 128 -13.14 5.98 -24.47
C ARG A 128 -14.31 6.16 -23.51
N ARG A 129 -15.53 5.87 -23.95
CA ARG A 129 -16.74 5.96 -23.10
C ARG A 129 -16.68 4.99 -21.92
N LYS A 130 -16.25 3.74 -22.15
CA LYS A 130 -16.14 2.72 -21.11
C LYS A 130 -15.14 3.13 -20.03
N LEU A 131 -13.94 3.58 -20.43
CA LEU A 131 -12.92 4.06 -19.50
C LEU A 131 -13.40 5.24 -18.65
N MET A 132 -14.05 6.24 -19.27
CA MET A 132 -14.63 7.36 -18.52
C MET A 132 -15.70 6.90 -17.54
N ALA A 133 -16.62 6.04 -17.98
CA ALA A 133 -17.72 5.56 -17.14
C ALA A 133 -17.23 4.72 -15.95
N GLU A 134 -16.22 3.87 -16.15
CA GLU A 134 -15.60 3.10 -15.07
C GLU A 134 -14.89 4.01 -14.06
N TRP A 135 -14.17 5.02 -14.54
CA TRP A 135 -13.52 6.01 -13.68
C TRP A 135 -14.52 6.79 -12.83
N GLU A 136 -15.53 7.39 -13.47
CA GLU A 136 -16.57 8.19 -12.81
C GLU A 136 -17.36 7.36 -11.79
N LYS A 137 -17.62 6.09 -12.10
CA LYS A 137 -18.29 5.17 -11.18
C LYS A 137 -17.45 4.85 -9.94
N ASN A 138 -16.14 4.62 -10.11
CA ASN A 138 -15.29 4.09 -9.03
C ASN A 138 -14.64 5.18 -8.17
N LYS A 139 -14.34 6.35 -8.75
CA LYS A 139 -13.66 7.45 -8.04
C LYS A 139 -14.35 7.87 -6.73
N PRO A 140 -15.69 8.06 -6.67
CA PRO A 140 -16.35 8.45 -5.43
C PRO A 140 -16.20 7.42 -4.30
N TYR A 141 -16.16 6.13 -4.64
CA TYR A 141 -15.92 5.07 -3.65
C TYR A 141 -14.46 5.08 -3.16
N ALA A 142 -13.50 5.28 -4.05
CA ALA A 142 -12.09 5.41 -3.67
C ALA A 142 -11.87 6.63 -2.76
N ASP A 143 -12.43 7.79 -3.11
CA ASP A 143 -12.40 9.01 -2.30
C ASP A 143 -13.03 8.78 -0.91
N TRP A 144 -14.20 8.11 -0.87
CA TRP A 144 -14.89 7.81 0.40
C TRP A 144 -14.10 6.84 1.27
N ILE A 145 -13.51 5.79 0.69
CA ILE A 145 -12.66 4.85 1.44
C ILE A 145 -11.45 5.60 2.02
N LEU A 146 -10.82 6.49 1.24
CA LEU A 146 -9.69 7.29 1.71
C LEU A 146 -10.08 8.23 2.85
N ASP A 147 -11.21 8.91 2.74
CA ASP A 147 -11.76 9.76 3.81
C ASP A 147 -12.04 8.93 5.07
N LYS A 148 -12.66 7.76 4.93
CA LYS A 148 -12.92 6.86 6.06
C LYS A 148 -11.64 6.33 6.68
N ALA A 149 -10.63 6.00 5.88
CA ALA A 149 -9.33 5.56 6.35
C ALA A 149 -8.64 6.62 7.24
N LYS A 150 -8.85 7.92 6.96
CA LYS A 150 -8.38 9.03 7.81
C LYS A 150 -9.10 9.12 9.16
N SER A 151 -10.25 8.46 9.30
CA SER A 151 -11.15 8.52 10.47
C SER A 151 -11.31 7.20 11.23
N ILE A 152 -10.51 6.16 10.92
CA ILE A 152 -10.66 4.83 11.54
C ILE A 152 -10.64 4.94 13.07
N SER A 153 -11.73 4.44 13.66
CA SER A 153 -12.14 4.59 15.06
C SER A 153 -10.99 4.69 16.08
N GLY A 154 -10.73 5.91 16.57
CA GLY A 154 -9.79 6.19 17.66
C GLY A 154 -8.37 6.61 17.22
N LEU A 155 -8.01 6.42 15.96
CA LEU A 155 -6.74 6.88 15.38
C LEU A 155 -6.97 8.19 14.62
N ILE A 156 -7.22 9.28 15.34
CA ILE A 156 -7.25 10.60 14.69
C ILE A 156 -5.81 10.91 14.26
N LEU A 157 -5.59 10.91 12.94
CA LEU A 157 -4.35 11.33 12.31
C LEU A 157 -4.40 12.83 12.07
N ASN A 158 -3.34 13.53 12.43
CA ASN A 158 -3.22 14.97 12.12
C ASN A 158 -2.10 15.21 11.12
N GLU A 159 -2.11 16.37 10.47
CA GLU A 159 -1.17 16.72 9.41
C GLU A 159 0.29 16.66 9.85
N SER A 160 0.59 17.05 11.09
CA SER A 160 1.96 17.01 11.61
C SER A 160 2.49 15.57 11.76
N GLU A 161 1.63 14.63 12.17
CA GLU A 161 1.97 13.20 12.25
C GLU A 161 2.16 12.60 10.85
N ILE A 162 1.29 12.97 9.90
CA ILE A 162 1.42 12.55 8.49
C ILE A 162 2.74 13.05 7.90
N TRP A 163 3.07 14.32 8.12
CA TRP A 163 4.33 14.90 7.65
C TRP A 163 5.55 14.20 8.24
N LEU A 164 5.54 13.88 9.53
CA LEU A 164 6.64 13.15 10.17
C LEU A 164 6.84 11.76 9.56
N VAL A 165 5.78 11.00 9.35
CA VAL A 165 5.89 9.67 8.72
C VAL A 165 6.36 9.80 7.27
N LYS A 166 5.86 10.79 6.52
CA LYS A 166 6.31 11.07 5.16
C LYS A 166 7.80 11.44 5.10
N LYS A 167 8.29 12.26 6.04
CA LYS A 167 9.71 12.63 6.16
C LYS A 167 10.63 11.41 6.31
N TYR A 168 10.18 10.39 7.04
CA TYR A 168 10.93 9.17 7.35
C TYR A 168 10.42 7.93 6.60
N GLU A 169 9.68 8.12 5.51
CA GLU A 169 8.96 7.04 4.83
C GLU A 169 9.92 5.92 4.39
N SER A 170 11.07 6.28 3.84
CA SER A 170 12.06 5.32 3.35
C SER A 170 12.63 4.46 4.48
N GLU A 171 12.98 5.07 5.60
CA GLU A 171 13.52 4.37 6.77
C GLU A 171 12.46 3.52 7.47
N ILE A 172 11.21 3.97 7.49
CA ILE A 172 10.06 3.21 8.00
C ILE A 172 9.82 1.98 7.13
N ILE A 173 9.77 2.15 5.80
CA ILE A 173 9.60 1.04 4.86
C ILE A 173 10.78 0.08 4.97
N GLU A 174 12.02 0.57 5.02
CA GLU A 174 13.20 -0.29 5.18
C GLU A 174 13.15 -1.10 6.49
N ALA A 175 12.77 -0.47 7.60
CA ALA A 175 12.62 -1.14 8.89
C ALA A 175 11.45 -2.15 8.89
N TYR A 176 10.39 -1.87 8.13
CA TYR A 176 9.16 -2.66 8.08
C TYR A 176 9.16 -3.76 7.01
N LEU A 177 9.94 -3.64 5.93
CA LEU A 177 10.07 -4.64 4.86
C LEU A 177 10.31 -6.01 5.52
N GLY A 178 9.28 -6.85 5.41
CA GLY A 178 8.94 -7.87 6.40
C GLY A 178 10.08 -8.79 6.83
N PHE A 179 9.88 -9.40 7.99
CA PHE A 179 10.68 -10.55 8.41
C PHE A 179 10.76 -11.55 7.24
N PRO A 180 11.94 -12.09 6.90
CA PRO A 180 11.95 -13.31 6.11
C PRO A 180 11.13 -14.33 6.90
N LEU A 181 9.94 -14.65 6.40
CA LEU A 181 9.08 -15.66 7.02
C LEU A 181 9.92 -16.95 7.06
N PRO A 182 10.10 -17.58 8.24
CA PRO A 182 10.75 -18.87 8.28
C PRO A 182 9.96 -19.81 7.36
N LYS A 183 10.67 -20.64 6.58
CA LYS A 183 10.01 -21.68 5.77
C LYS A 183 9.18 -22.55 6.71
N VAL A 184 7.87 -22.36 6.71
CA VAL A 184 6.92 -23.26 7.36
C VAL A 184 7.09 -24.62 6.68
N SER A 185 7.54 -25.61 7.45
CA SER A 185 7.83 -26.97 6.96
C SER A 185 6.66 -27.59 6.18
N ASN A 186 5.42 -27.14 6.44
CA ASN A 186 4.20 -27.77 5.95
C ASN A 186 3.20 -26.79 5.29
N GLY A 187 3.59 -25.54 4.98
CA GLY A 187 2.73 -24.59 4.25
C GLY A 187 1.39 -24.19 4.90
N LYS A 188 1.16 -24.54 6.17
CA LYS A 188 -0.05 -24.17 6.93
C LYS A 188 0.27 -23.00 7.85
N MET A 189 -0.52 -21.91 7.73
CA MET A 189 -0.59 -20.87 8.75
C MET A 189 -1.05 -21.50 10.08
N PRO A 190 -0.52 -21.07 11.24
CA PRO A 190 -1.10 -21.44 12.53
C PRO A 190 -2.55 -20.96 12.60
N ASP A 191 -3.44 -21.79 13.15
CA ASP A 191 -4.84 -21.40 13.38
C ASP A 191 -4.86 -20.31 14.47
N LEU A 192 -5.23 -19.08 14.08
CA LEU A 192 -5.25 -17.91 14.96
C LEU A 192 -6.56 -17.79 15.76
N ARG A 193 -7.39 -18.83 15.77
CA ARG A 193 -8.60 -18.88 16.61
C ARG A 193 -8.20 -19.31 18.04
N LEU A 194 -7.97 -18.31 18.89
CA LEU A 194 -8.14 -18.43 20.35
C LEU A 194 -9.55 -17.97 20.72
#